data_AF-A0A450X988-F1
#
_entry.id   AF-A0A450X988-F1
#
_cell.length_a   1.000
_cell.length_b   1.000
_cell.length_c   1.000
_cell.angle_alpha   90.00
_cell.angle_beta   90.00
_cell.angle_gamma   90.00
#
_symmetry.space_group_name_H-M   'P 1'
#
loop_
_entity.id
_entity.type
_entity.pdbx_description
1 polymer ?
#
loop_
_entity_poly.entity_id
_entity_poly.type
_entity_poly.pdbx_seq_one_letter_code
_entity_poly.pdbx_strand_id
1 'polypeptide(L)'
;MKFPYGISDFDSLITEQYHYVDRTDHIPLLETAGNQLLFLRPRRFGKSLLLSMLENYYDLKKADRFDELFGGVAIGQTPTAERNRYFVLKWDFSEVSAQGDKEEIKQNLYRYLNARISSFSYYYRDVLSVPLQIDPRDALASFQSLLNATQQTGHPLYLLIDEYDNFANELMMGHRSADESRYQAILTGEGVLKALFKTIKAAAGTRGLGRVFITGVSPVVMSDLT
;
A
#
# COMPACT_ATOMS: atom_id res chain seq x y z
N MET A 1 7.00 22.06 -22.51
CA MET A 1 6.30 21.52 -21.33
C MET A 1 5.90 20.08 -21.64
N LYS A 2 6.46 19.10 -20.92
CA LYS A 2 6.24 17.65 -21.17
C LYS A 2 5.14 17.16 -20.25
N PHE A 3 3.92 16.94 -20.76
CA PHE A 3 2.79 16.55 -19.91
C PHE A 3 2.83 15.05 -19.57
N PRO A 4 2.64 14.67 -18.29
CA PRO A 4 2.72 13.28 -17.83
C PRO A 4 1.39 12.54 -18.06
N TYR A 5 0.97 12.38 -19.31
CA TYR A 5 -0.30 11.70 -19.60
C TYR A 5 -0.19 10.20 -19.31
N GLY A 6 -0.97 9.72 -18.32
CA GLY A 6 -0.96 8.31 -17.92
C GLY A 6 0.24 7.88 -17.07
N ILE A 7 1.16 8.79 -16.75
CA ILE A 7 2.33 8.49 -15.92
C ILE A 7 1.95 8.72 -14.46
N SER A 8 2.04 7.65 -13.66
CA SER A 8 1.78 7.69 -12.20
C SER A 8 3.02 7.34 -11.38
N ASP A 9 4.19 7.27 -12.01
CA ASP A 9 5.46 7.01 -11.36
C ASP A 9 6.22 8.31 -11.09
N PHE A 10 6.35 8.68 -9.82
CA PHE A 10 6.98 9.91 -9.38
C PHE A 10 8.47 9.99 -9.80
N ASP A 11 9.20 8.88 -9.69
CA ASP A 11 10.61 8.78 -10.05
C ASP A 11 10.82 9.16 -11.52
N SER A 12 10.07 8.55 -12.43
CA SER A 12 10.08 8.86 -13.87
C SER A 12 9.64 10.30 -14.15
N LEU A 13 8.65 10.82 -13.42
CA LEU A 13 8.20 12.21 -13.57
C LEU A 13 9.32 13.22 -13.31
N ILE A 14 10.09 13.01 -12.24
CA ILE A 14 11.17 13.90 -11.83
C ILE A 14 12.40 13.71 -12.74
N THR A 15 12.87 12.47 -12.91
CA THR A 15 14.11 12.17 -13.63
C THR A 15 14.00 12.45 -15.14
N GLU A 16 12.83 12.21 -15.74
CA GLU A 16 12.59 12.54 -17.16
C GLU A 16 12.03 13.95 -17.39
N GLN A 17 12.02 14.80 -16.36
CA GLN A 17 11.64 16.22 -16.44
C GLN A 17 10.23 16.45 -17.00
N TYR A 18 9.25 15.65 -16.58
CA TYR A 18 7.85 15.93 -16.85
C TYR A 18 7.36 17.14 -16.03
N HIS A 19 6.30 17.77 -16.51
CA HIS A 19 5.61 18.79 -15.73
C HIS A 19 4.96 18.14 -14.51
N TYR A 20 5.46 18.48 -13.32
CA TYR A 20 4.94 18.05 -12.03
C TYR A 20 4.48 19.28 -11.25
N VAL A 21 3.26 19.23 -10.72
CA VAL A 21 2.75 20.25 -9.81
C VAL A 21 3.11 19.82 -8.41
N ASP A 22 4.11 20.49 -7.84
CA ASP A 22 4.64 20.15 -6.52
C ASP A 22 3.59 20.35 -5.41
N ARG A 23 3.44 19.28 -4.62
CA ARG A 23 2.57 19.18 -3.43
C ARG A 23 3.28 18.43 -2.29
N THR A 24 4.60 18.33 -2.37
CA THR A 24 5.41 17.59 -1.40
C THR A 24 5.48 18.31 -0.05
N ASP A 25 5.17 19.61 0.00
CA ASP A 25 4.98 20.40 1.21
C ASP A 25 3.87 19.88 2.14
N HIS A 26 2.97 19.02 1.63
CA HIS A 26 1.93 18.38 2.44
C HIS A 26 2.40 17.11 3.18
N ILE A 27 3.61 16.60 2.92
CA ILE A 27 4.14 15.41 3.61
C ILE A 27 4.11 15.56 5.15
N PRO A 28 4.58 16.68 5.76
CA PRO A 28 4.50 16.88 7.22
C PRO A 28 3.06 16.88 7.76
N LEU A 29 2.10 17.35 6.95
CA LEU A 29 0.67 17.29 7.31
C LEU A 29 0.18 15.84 7.34
N LEU A 30 0.60 15.00 6.39
CA LEU A 30 0.26 13.58 6.42
C LEU A 30 0.89 12.89 7.65
N GLU A 31 2.14 13.23 7.97
CA GLU A 31 2.82 12.65 9.13
C GLU A 31 2.11 12.98 10.45
N THR A 32 1.61 14.20 10.60
CA THR A 32 0.91 14.68 11.79
C THR A 32 -0.56 14.25 11.86
N ALA A 33 -1.22 14.00 10.72
CA ALA A 33 -2.61 13.58 10.67
C ALA A 33 -2.85 12.20 11.32
N GLY A 34 -1.84 11.32 11.29
CA GLY A 34 -1.87 10.06 12.00
C GLY A 34 -1.05 8.96 11.32
N ASN A 35 -0.90 7.84 12.02
CA ASN A 35 -0.13 6.69 11.54
C ASN A 35 -0.95 5.76 10.64
N GLN A 36 -2.27 5.89 10.62
CA GLN A 36 -3.16 5.12 9.75
C GLN A 36 -4.12 6.10 9.07
N LEU A 37 -3.95 6.28 7.77
CA LEU A 37 -4.71 7.24 6.99
C LEU A 37 -5.51 6.53 5.89
N LEU A 38 -6.77 6.94 5.75
CA LEU A 38 -7.63 6.59 4.62
C LEU A 38 -7.89 7.83 3.79
N PHE A 39 -7.50 7.77 2.52
CA PHE A 39 -7.56 8.88 1.59
C PHE A 39 -8.52 8.57 0.44
N LEU A 40 -9.74 9.12 0.56
CA LEU A 40 -10.82 8.90 -0.40
C LEU A 40 -10.87 10.06 -1.40
N ARG A 41 -10.73 9.74 -2.69
CA ARG A 41 -10.87 10.71 -3.79
C ARG A 41 -11.41 10.05 -5.06
N PRO A 42 -12.07 10.82 -5.96
CA PRO A 42 -12.55 10.30 -7.24
C PRO A 42 -11.45 9.65 -8.10
N ARG A 43 -11.86 8.84 -9.08
CA ARG A 43 -10.95 8.18 -10.04
C ARG A 43 -10.20 9.23 -10.87
N ARG A 44 -8.92 8.96 -11.18
CA ARG A 44 -8.00 9.84 -11.94
C ARG A 44 -7.59 11.15 -11.24
N PHE A 45 -7.72 11.23 -9.91
CA PHE A 45 -7.26 12.38 -9.10
C PHE A 45 -5.86 12.20 -8.50
N GLY A 46 -4.97 11.48 -9.20
CA GLY A 46 -3.55 11.37 -8.83
C GLY A 46 -3.22 10.57 -7.57
N LYS A 47 -4.12 9.66 -7.13
CA LYS A 47 -3.89 8.82 -5.93
C LYS A 47 -2.65 7.93 -6.09
N SER A 48 -2.52 7.23 -7.21
CA SER A 48 -1.38 6.36 -7.46
C SER A 48 -0.07 7.14 -7.59
N LEU A 49 -0.11 8.37 -8.14
CA LEU A 49 1.04 9.28 -8.16
C LEU A 49 1.45 9.72 -6.75
N LEU A 50 0.47 10.02 -5.88
CA LEU A 50 0.73 10.32 -4.49
C LEU A 50 1.42 9.13 -3.80
N LEU A 51 0.91 7.91 -3.98
CA LEU A 51 1.52 6.71 -3.41
C LEU A 51 2.95 6.50 -3.92
N SER A 52 3.21 6.67 -5.22
CA SER A 52 4.56 6.58 -5.78
C SER A 52 5.51 7.63 -5.19
N MET A 53 5.01 8.86 -4.96
CA MET A 53 5.79 9.91 -4.29
C MET A 53 6.14 9.53 -2.84
N LEU A 54 5.17 9.03 -2.06
CA LEU A 54 5.41 8.57 -0.68
C LEU A 54 6.36 7.36 -0.66
N GLU A 55 6.21 6.42 -1.58
CA GLU A 55 7.10 5.27 -1.73
C GLU A 55 8.55 5.72 -1.92
N ASN A 56 8.81 6.65 -2.85
CA ASN A 56 10.16 7.18 -3.08
C ASN A 56 10.69 8.01 -1.90
N TYR A 57 9.84 8.73 -1.19
CA TYR A 57 10.26 9.59 -0.07
C TYR A 57 10.63 8.80 1.19
N TYR A 58 9.89 7.73 1.48
CA TYR A 58 10.04 6.98 2.73
C TYR A 58 10.95 5.75 2.61
N ASP A 59 11.15 5.19 1.42
CA ASP A 59 11.96 3.99 1.22
C ASP A 59 13.42 4.21 1.59
N LEU A 60 13.92 3.42 2.55
CA LEU A 60 15.31 3.43 2.98
C LEU A 60 16.30 3.07 1.87
N LYS A 61 15.90 2.26 0.88
CA LYS A 61 16.75 1.90 -0.27
C LYS A 61 16.92 3.04 -1.27
N LYS A 62 16.17 4.14 -1.11
CA LYS A 62 16.21 5.34 -1.97
C LYS A 62 16.98 6.50 -1.34
N ALA A 63 17.63 6.29 -0.19
CA ALA A 63 18.32 7.35 0.56
C ALA A 63 19.43 8.04 -0.26
N ASP A 64 20.15 7.27 -1.08
CA ASP A 64 21.20 7.75 -1.98
C ASP A 64 20.66 8.61 -3.15
N ARG A 65 19.39 8.43 -3.48
CA ARG A 65 18.69 9.17 -4.55
C ARG A 65 17.82 10.32 -4.05
N PHE A 66 17.91 10.65 -2.75
CA PHE A 66 17.04 11.68 -2.18
C PHE A 66 17.20 13.03 -2.88
N ASP A 67 18.43 13.50 -3.08
CA ASP A 67 18.68 14.82 -3.69
C ASP A 67 18.26 14.85 -5.17
N GLU A 68 18.40 13.74 -5.89
CA GLU A 68 17.93 13.59 -7.27
C GLU A 68 16.39 13.72 -7.36
N LEU A 69 15.67 13.03 -6.47
CA LEU A 69 14.22 12.93 -6.54
C LEU A 69 13.50 14.10 -5.87
N PHE A 70 14.07 14.64 -4.79
CA PHE A 70 13.41 15.63 -3.94
C PHE A 70 14.12 16.98 -3.88
N GLY A 71 15.38 17.09 -4.29
CA GLY A 71 16.15 18.34 -4.17
C GLY A 71 15.53 19.53 -4.92
N GLY A 72 14.75 19.27 -5.98
CA GLY A 72 14.04 20.28 -6.76
C GLY A 72 12.63 20.63 -6.29
N VAL A 73 12.10 19.98 -5.26
CA VAL A 73 10.73 20.16 -4.74
C VAL A 73 10.73 20.62 -3.28
N ALA A 74 9.60 21.09 -2.80
CA ALA A 74 9.45 21.73 -1.49
C ALA A 74 9.96 20.87 -0.33
N ILE A 75 9.61 19.57 -0.30
CA ILE A 75 10.06 18.69 0.80
C ILE A 75 11.58 18.44 0.81
N GLY A 76 12.27 18.58 -0.33
CA GLY A 76 13.72 18.47 -0.38
C GLY A 76 14.43 19.60 0.35
N GLN A 77 13.80 20.77 0.43
CA GLN A 77 14.33 21.93 1.14
C GLN A 77 14.16 21.81 2.66
N THR A 78 13.08 21.16 3.10
CA THR A 78 12.77 20.95 4.52
C THR A 78 12.34 19.50 4.78
N PRO A 79 13.26 18.52 4.68
CA PRO A 79 12.94 17.11 4.86
C PRO A 79 12.53 16.82 6.31
N THR A 80 11.57 15.91 6.47
CA THR A 80 11.14 15.41 7.77
C THR A 80 12.12 14.39 8.35
N ALA A 81 12.04 14.15 9.66
CA ALA A 81 12.85 13.13 10.34
C ALA A 81 12.52 11.68 9.91
N GLU A 82 11.44 11.51 9.14
CA GLU A 82 10.93 10.24 8.65
C GLU A 82 11.39 9.88 7.24
N ARG A 83 12.02 10.82 6.53
CA ARG A 83 12.64 10.61 5.22
C ARG A 83 13.51 9.35 5.18
N ASN A 84 13.31 8.52 4.15
CA ASN A 84 14.09 7.30 3.87
C ASN A 84 14.33 6.39 5.08
N ARG A 85 13.34 6.30 5.98
CA ARG A 85 13.47 5.54 7.25
C ARG A 85 12.73 4.20 7.23
N TYR A 86 11.91 3.95 6.22
CA TYR A 86 10.96 2.83 6.21
C TYR A 86 11.36 1.76 5.20
N PHE A 87 11.01 0.52 5.52
CA PHE A 87 10.66 -0.42 4.47
C PHE A 87 9.32 -0.02 3.89
N VAL A 88 9.15 -0.05 2.56
CA VAL A 88 7.87 0.25 1.94
C VAL A 88 7.31 -1.00 1.29
N LEU A 89 6.06 -1.32 1.62
CA LEU A 89 5.29 -2.38 0.96
C LEU A 89 4.04 -1.76 0.35
N LYS A 90 3.90 -1.90 -0.96
CA LYS A 90 2.71 -1.47 -1.70
C LYS A 90 1.87 -2.68 -2.13
N TRP A 91 0.58 -2.60 -1.83
CA TRP A 91 -0.48 -3.45 -2.37
C TRP A 91 -1.43 -2.60 -3.21
N ASP A 92 -1.82 -3.11 -4.37
CA ASP A 92 -2.76 -2.50 -5.30
C ASP A 92 -3.84 -3.55 -5.58
N PHE A 93 -5.03 -3.34 -5.00
CA PHE A 93 -6.11 -4.32 -5.08
C PHE A 93 -6.85 -4.29 -6.43
N SER A 94 -6.51 -3.36 -7.33
CA SER A 94 -6.95 -3.42 -8.73
C SER A 94 -6.32 -4.60 -9.49
N GLU A 95 -5.20 -5.12 -9.01
CA GLU A 95 -4.52 -6.28 -9.59
C GLU A 95 -5.11 -7.63 -9.13
N VAL A 96 -6.07 -7.62 -8.20
CA VAL A 96 -6.66 -8.85 -7.66
C VAL A 96 -8.03 -9.09 -8.26
N SER A 97 -8.17 -10.24 -8.91
CA SER A 97 -9.46 -10.65 -9.47
C SER A 97 -10.46 -11.02 -8.38
N ALA A 98 -11.63 -10.37 -8.39
CA ALA A 98 -12.79 -10.77 -7.59
C ALA A 98 -13.65 -11.85 -8.27
N GLN A 99 -13.12 -12.52 -9.31
CA GLN A 99 -13.82 -13.63 -9.97
C GLN A 99 -13.70 -14.92 -9.16
N GLY A 100 -14.78 -15.69 -9.16
CA GLY A 100 -14.84 -17.01 -8.53
C GLY A 100 -15.77 -17.10 -7.33
N ASP A 101 -15.65 -18.21 -6.61
CA ASP A 101 -16.27 -18.37 -5.29
C ASP A 101 -15.42 -17.74 -4.16
N LYS A 102 -15.90 -17.86 -2.91
CA LYS A 102 -15.23 -17.30 -1.73
C LYS A 102 -13.78 -17.79 -1.59
N GLU A 103 -13.55 -19.08 -1.82
CA GLU A 103 -12.22 -19.67 -1.63
C GLU A 103 -11.30 -19.30 -2.79
N GLU A 104 -11.81 -19.23 -4.03
CA GLU A 104 -11.05 -18.75 -5.19
C GLU A 104 -10.61 -17.29 -5.01
N ILE A 105 -11.49 -16.41 -4.56
CA ILE A 105 -11.17 -14.99 -4.31
C ILE A 105 -10.14 -14.85 -3.19
N LYS A 106 -10.28 -15.63 -2.12
CA LYS A 106 -9.27 -15.69 -1.04
C LYS A 106 -7.93 -16.16 -1.57
N GLN A 107 -7.89 -17.19 -2.41
CA GLN A 107 -6.65 -17.69 -3.02
C GLN A 107 -6.03 -16.67 -3.96
N ASN A 108 -6.82 -15.95 -4.75
CA ASN A 108 -6.34 -14.87 -5.63
C ASN A 108 -5.66 -13.77 -4.81
N LEU A 109 -6.30 -13.33 -3.71
CA LEU A 109 -5.74 -12.35 -2.79
C LEU A 109 -4.45 -12.88 -2.15
N TYR A 110 -4.45 -14.09 -1.61
CA TYR A 110 -3.25 -14.64 -0.95
C TYR A 110 -2.09 -14.85 -1.91
N ARG A 111 -2.36 -15.29 -3.14
CA ARG A 111 -1.36 -15.40 -4.20
C ARG A 111 -0.75 -14.03 -4.51
N TYR A 112 -1.60 -13.01 -4.67
CA TYR A 112 -1.14 -11.63 -4.90
C TYR A 112 -0.27 -11.12 -3.76
N LEU A 113 -0.76 -11.21 -2.52
CA LEU A 113 -0.03 -10.74 -1.34
C LEU A 113 1.31 -11.46 -1.19
N ASN A 114 1.35 -12.79 -1.32
CA ASN A 114 2.59 -13.56 -1.27
C ASN A 114 3.58 -13.19 -2.38
N ALA A 115 3.10 -12.90 -3.59
CA ALA A 115 3.94 -12.40 -4.67
C ALA A 115 4.56 -11.04 -4.32
N ARG A 116 3.76 -10.10 -3.78
CA ARG A 116 4.27 -8.79 -3.32
C ARG A 116 5.28 -8.92 -2.18
N ILE A 117 5.03 -9.79 -1.21
CA ILE A 117 5.95 -10.08 -0.10
C ILE A 117 7.24 -10.73 -0.61
N SER A 118 7.16 -11.61 -1.61
CA SER A 118 8.35 -12.22 -2.23
C SER A 118 9.21 -11.18 -2.95
N SER A 119 8.58 -10.28 -3.73
CA SER A 119 9.27 -9.16 -4.39
C SER A 119 9.92 -8.22 -3.37
N PHE A 120 9.21 -7.92 -2.28
CA PHE A 120 9.75 -7.16 -1.15
C PHE A 120 11.00 -7.83 -0.56
N SER A 121 10.93 -9.14 -0.29
CA SER A 121 12.07 -9.90 0.23
C SER A 121 13.29 -9.83 -0.68
N TYR A 122 13.06 -9.87 -2.00
CA TYR A 122 14.13 -9.78 -2.98
C TYR A 122 14.75 -8.37 -3.02
N TYR A 123 13.92 -7.33 -3.03
CA TYR A 123 14.36 -5.93 -3.11
C TYR A 123 15.16 -5.50 -1.88
N TYR A 124 14.76 -5.97 -0.69
CA TYR A 124 15.40 -5.64 0.59
C TYR A 124 16.38 -6.71 1.11
N ARG A 125 16.80 -7.67 0.27
CA ARG A 125 17.61 -8.83 0.69
C ARG A 125 18.93 -8.49 1.38
N ASP A 126 19.51 -7.32 1.06
CA ASP A 126 20.77 -6.81 1.61
C ASP A 126 20.57 -6.06 2.95
N VAL A 127 19.33 -5.70 3.28
CA VAL A 127 18.97 -4.97 4.50
C VAL A 127 18.29 -5.88 5.53
N LEU A 128 17.55 -6.89 5.06
CA LEU A 128 16.89 -7.86 5.92
C LEU A 128 17.91 -8.80 6.57
N SER A 129 17.90 -8.88 7.90
CA SER A 129 18.79 -9.76 8.67
C SER A 129 18.41 -11.24 8.60
N VAL A 130 17.14 -11.54 8.26
CA VAL A 130 16.60 -12.90 8.21
C VAL A 130 15.73 -13.09 6.95
N PRO A 131 15.74 -14.29 6.34
CA PRO A 131 14.88 -14.57 5.20
C PRO A 131 13.40 -14.63 5.61
N LEU A 132 12.53 -14.12 4.74
CA LEU A 132 11.08 -14.20 4.96
C LEU A 132 10.59 -15.64 4.75
N GLN A 133 9.75 -16.12 5.66
CA GLN A 133 9.03 -17.37 5.49
C GLN A 133 7.71 -17.10 4.77
N ILE A 134 7.56 -17.64 3.56
CA ILE A 134 6.35 -17.50 2.75
C ILE A 134 5.53 -18.78 2.84
N ASP A 135 4.34 -18.70 3.43
CA ASP A 135 3.35 -19.78 3.33
C ASP A 135 2.49 -19.56 2.07
N PRO A 136 2.59 -20.44 1.05
CA PRO A 136 1.84 -20.28 -0.19
C PRO A 136 0.31 -20.35 0.01
N ARG A 137 -0.17 -20.87 1.14
CA ARG A 137 -1.59 -21.04 1.47
C ARG A 137 -2.11 -20.00 2.46
N ASP A 138 -1.22 -19.25 3.13
CA ASP A 138 -1.60 -18.25 4.12
C ASP A 138 -0.73 -16.99 4.00
N ALA A 139 -1.21 -16.00 3.26
CA ALA A 139 -0.50 -14.74 3.11
C ALA A 139 -0.48 -13.89 4.40
N LEU A 140 -1.37 -14.14 5.35
CA LEU A 140 -1.35 -13.43 6.63
C LEU A 140 -0.19 -13.93 7.49
N ALA A 141 0.09 -15.24 7.47
CA ALA A 141 1.29 -15.81 8.08
C ALA A 141 2.57 -15.27 7.41
N SER A 142 2.61 -15.21 6.07
CA SER A 142 3.72 -14.59 5.34
C SER A 142 3.93 -13.11 5.71
N PHE A 143 2.84 -12.35 5.86
CA PHE A 143 2.91 -10.95 6.27
C PHE A 143 3.40 -10.79 7.71
N GLN A 144 3.01 -11.68 8.63
CA GLN A 144 3.57 -11.70 9.99
C GLN A 144 5.08 -12.01 9.97
N SER A 145 5.53 -12.94 9.11
CA SER A 145 6.96 -13.20 8.93
C SER A 145 7.70 -11.96 8.43
N LEU A 146 7.12 -11.20 7.50
CA LEU A 146 7.68 -9.93 7.01
C LEU A 146 7.83 -8.93 8.15
N LEU A 147 6.78 -8.70 8.92
CA LEU A 147 6.78 -7.75 10.04
C LEU A 147 7.86 -8.08 11.09
N ASN A 148 7.99 -9.36 11.43
CA ASN A 148 9.03 -9.83 12.35
C ASN A 148 10.43 -9.56 11.81
N ALA A 149 10.67 -9.81 10.51
CA ALA A 149 11.95 -9.57 9.89
C ALA A 149 12.31 -8.08 9.83
N THR A 150 11.34 -7.21 9.47
CA THR A 150 11.57 -5.77 9.44
C THR A 150 11.84 -5.21 10.84
N GLN A 151 11.11 -5.69 11.85
CA GLN A 151 11.27 -5.24 13.24
C GLN A 151 12.69 -5.49 13.80
N GLN A 152 13.35 -6.57 13.40
CA GLN A 152 14.71 -6.89 13.84
C GLN A 152 15.78 -5.91 13.32
N THR A 153 15.48 -5.12 12.30
CA THR A 153 16.42 -4.15 11.72
C THR A 153 16.35 -2.78 12.40
N GLY A 154 15.34 -2.52 13.23
CA GLY A 154 15.08 -1.19 13.80
C GLY A 154 14.37 -0.22 12.84
N HIS A 155 14.12 -0.62 11.59
CA HIS A 155 13.35 0.16 10.62
C HIS A 155 11.89 -0.31 10.53
N PRO A 156 10.92 0.59 10.74
CA PRO A 156 9.51 0.24 10.61
C PRO A 156 9.10 0.02 9.13
N LEU A 157 7.99 -0.71 8.95
CA LEU A 157 7.28 -0.86 7.69
C LEU A 157 6.29 0.30 7.50
N TYR A 158 6.25 0.84 6.29
CA TYR A 158 5.18 1.67 5.76
C TYR A 158 4.38 0.84 4.75
N LEU A 159 3.13 0.52 5.09
CA LEU A 159 2.20 -0.17 4.21
C LEU A 159 1.36 0.82 3.39
N LEU A 160 1.45 0.75 2.07
CA LEU A 160 0.64 1.49 1.13
C LEU A 160 -0.40 0.55 0.50
N ILE A 161 -1.67 0.93 0.49
CA ILE A 161 -2.76 0.13 -0.09
C ILE A 161 -3.53 1.01 -1.09
N ASP A 162 -3.46 0.67 -2.38
CA ASP A 162 -4.26 1.30 -3.43
C ASP A 162 -5.52 0.52 -3.76
N GLU A 163 -6.53 1.25 -4.22
CA GLU A 163 -7.86 0.76 -4.60
C GLU A 163 -8.44 -0.29 -3.63
N TYR A 164 -8.38 0.00 -2.32
CA TYR A 164 -8.83 -0.95 -1.30
C TYR A 164 -10.30 -1.38 -1.46
N ASP A 165 -11.10 -0.51 -2.07
CA ASP A 165 -12.52 -0.69 -2.37
C ASP A 165 -12.77 -1.42 -3.71
N ASN A 166 -11.72 -1.83 -4.44
CA ASN A 166 -11.87 -2.50 -5.74
C ASN A 166 -12.75 -3.75 -5.66
N PHE A 167 -12.50 -4.62 -4.68
CA PHE A 167 -13.31 -5.83 -4.47
C PHE A 167 -14.80 -5.52 -4.32
N ALA A 168 -15.14 -4.51 -3.52
CA ALA A 168 -16.54 -4.12 -3.34
C ALA A 168 -17.12 -3.53 -4.63
N ASN A 169 -16.36 -2.69 -5.34
CA ASN A 169 -16.79 -2.12 -6.60
C ASN A 169 -17.08 -3.20 -7.66
N GLU A 170 -16.20 -4.19 -7.82
CA GLU A 170 -16.39 -5.29 -8.77
C GLU A 170 -17.63 -6.13 -8.44
N LEU A 171 -17.84 -6.43 -7.14
CA LEU A 171 -18.98 -7.23 -6.70
C LEU A 171 -20.31 -6.47 -6.79
N MET A 172 -20.32 -5.15 -6.53
CA MET A 172 -21.53 -4.32 -6.60
C MET A 172 -21.97 -4.00 -8.04
N MET A 173 -21.04 -4.02 -9.00
CA MET A 173 -21.34 -3.81 -10.42
C MET A 173 -21.87 -5.08 -11.12
N GLY A 174 -21.78 -6.25 -10.47
CA GLY A 174 -22.41 -7.48 -10.90
C GLY A 174 -23.91 -7.48 -10.55
N HIS A 175 -24.79 -7.26 -11.53
CA HIS A 175 -26.24 -7.28 -11.33
C HIS A 175 -26.81 -8.72 -11.22
N ARG A 176 -26.32 -9.55 -10.29
CA ARG A 176 -26.88 -10.89 -10.02
C ARG A 176 -27.03 -11.13 -8.52
N SER A 177 -28.09 -11.83 -8.14
CA SER A 177 -28.36 -12.26 -6.75
C SER A 177 -27.26 -13.13 -6.13
N ALA A 178 -26.40 -13.75 -6.95
CA ALA A 178 -25.19 -14.44 -6.49
C ALA A 178 -24.12 -13.48 -5.90
N ASP A 179 -24.09 -12.23 -6.34
CA ASP A 179 -23.05 -11.26 -5.99
C ASP A 179 -23.26 -10.65 -4.59
N GLU A 180 -24.51 -10.60 -4.11
CA GLU A 180 -24.82 -10.19 -2.73
C GLU A 180 -24.32 -11.23 -1.70
N SER A 181 -24.45 -12.53 -2.01
CA SER A 181 -23.90 -13.60 -1.18
C SER A 181 -22.37 -13.62 -1.16
N ARG A 182 -21.72 -13.27 -2.28
CA ARG A 182 -20.26 -13.13 -2.40
C ARG A 182 -19.74 -11.90 -1.67
N TYR A 183 -20.43 -10.77 -1.81
CA TYR A 183 -20.15 -9.54 -1.07
C TYR A 183 -20.15 -9.82 0.43
N GLN A 184 -21.20 -10.47 0.94
CA GLN A 184 -21.29 -10.86 2.34
C GLN A 184 -20.15 -11.84 2.73
N ALA A 185 -19.82 -12.83 1.90
CA ALA A 185 -18.76 -13.79 2.21
C ALA A 185 -17.33 -13.20 2.28
N ILE A 186 -17.08 -12.11 1.57
CA ILE A 186 -15.75 -11.47 1.47
C ILE A 186 -15.60 -10.32 2.48
N LEU A 187 -16.66 -9.54 2.68
CA LEU A 187 -16.64 -8.30 3.46
C LEU A 187 -17.30 -8.41 4.84
N THR A 188 -18.21 -9.37 5.05
CA THR A 188 -18.92 -9.55 6.33
C THR A 188 -18.49 -10.81 7.07
N GLY A 189 -18.76 -10.88 8.37
CA GLY A 189 -18.38 -12.03 9.21
C GLY A 189 -16.86 -12.26 9.29
N GLU A 190 -16.40 -13.49 9.03
CA GLU A 190 -14.98 -13.88 8.94
C GLU A 190 -14.42 -13.79 7.50
N GLY A 191 -14.84 -12.78 6.74
CA GLY A 191 -14.36 -12.55 5.38
C GLY A 191 -12.84 -12.32 5.31
N VAL A 192 -12.22 -12.70 4.18
CA VAL A 192 -10.76 -12.64 4.00
C VAL A 192 -10.21 -11.22 4.11
N LEU A 193 -10.92 -10.21 3.60
CA LEU A 193 -10.51 -8.81 3.71
C LEU A 193 -10.60 -8.32 5.16
N LYS A 194 -11.65 -8.69 5.90
CA LYS A 194 -11.76 -8.36 7.31
C LYS A 194 -10.64 -8.97 8.13
N ALA A 195 -10.27 -10.23 7.86
CA ALA A 195 -9.14 -10.88 8.50
C ALA A 195 -7.82 -10.15 8.20
N LEU A 196 -7.62 -9.72 6.95
CA LEU A 196 -6.46 -8.93 6.54
C LEU A 196 -6.39 -7.58 7.29
N PHE A 197 -7.45 -6.78 7.25
CA PHE A 197 -7.47 -5.46 7.91
C PHE A 197 -7.38 -5.57 9.44
N LYS A 198 -7.96 -6.61 10.05
CA LYS A 198 -7.75 -6.91 11.47
C LYS A 198 -6.28 -7.21 11.77
N THR A 199 -5.60 -7.95 10.90
CA THR A 199 -4.16 -8.24 11.02
C THR A 199 -3.32 -6.96 10.90
N ILE A 200 -3.63 -6.09 9.93
CA ILE A 200 -2.97 -4.79 9.75
C ILE A 200 -3.16 -3.92 11.00
N LYS A 201 -4.41 -3.78 11.47
CA LYS A 201 -4.74 -3.00 12.66
C LYS A 201 -4.03 -3.50 13.91
N ALA A 202 -3.92 -4.83 14.08
CA ALA A 202 -3.20 -5.43 15.20
C ALA A 202 -1.68 -5.21 15.12
N ALA A 203 -1.11 -5.16 13.91
CA ALA A 203 0.30 -4.91 13.71
C ALA A 203 0.68 -3.43 13.89
N ALA A 204 -0.22 -2.52 13.53
CA ALA A 204 0.00 -1.08 13.58
C ALA A 204 0.37 -0.62 15.00
N GLY A 205 1.54 0.00 15.13
CA GLY A 205 2.04 0.57 16.39
C GLY A 205 2.66 -0.42 17.38
N THR A 206 2.66 -1.74 17.12
CA THR A 206 3.21 -2.73 18.06
C THR A 206 4.16 -3.76 17.44
N ARG A 207 4.06 -4.05 16.14
CA ARG A 207 4.81 -5.14 15.47
C ARG A 207 5.57 -4.68 14.23
N GLY A 208 6.27 -3.55 14.35
CA GLY A 208 7.08 -3.01 13.25
C GLY A 208 6.30 -2.32 12.13
N LEU A 209 4.96 -2.35 12.11
CA LEU A 209 4.15 -1.54 11.20
C LEU A 209 4.02 -0.11 11.75
N GLY A 210 4.81 0.81 11.19
CA GLY A 210 4.87 2.21 11.64
C GLY A 210 3.77 3.08 11.04
N ARG A 211 3.50 2.91 9.74
CA ARG A 211 2.47 3.69 9.02
C ARG A 211 1.66 2.84 8.04
N VAL A 212 0.40 3.23 7.85
CA VAL A 212 -0.50 2.70 6.83
C VAL A 212 -1.16 3.85 6.08
N PHE A 213 -1.10 3.83 4.76
CA PHE A 213 -1.79 4.79 3.91
C PHE A 213 -2.64 4.05 2.88
N ILE A 214 -3.95 4.27 2.93
CA ILE A 214 -4.95 3.56 2.13
C ILE A 214 -5.60 4.55 1.19
N THR A 215 -5.72 4.22 -0.09
CA THR A 215 -6.43 5.01 -1.10
C THR A 215 -7.61 4.25 -1.68
N GLY A 216 -8.69 4.97 -1.98
CA GLY A 216 -9.90 4.43 -2.59
C GLY A 216 -10.87 5.52 -3.04
N VAL A 217 -12.08 5.13 -3.43
CA VAL A 217 -13.12 6.06 -3.89
C VAL A 217 -14.25 6.20 -2.85
N SER A 218 -14.69 5.10 -2.24
CA SER A 218 -15.85 5.08 -1.35
C SER A 218 -15.50 4.56 0.05
N PRO A 219 -16.07 5.12 1.14
CA PRO A 219 -15.91 4.59 2.49
C PRO A 219 -16.81 3.39 2.79
N VAL A 220 -17.76 3.05 1.92
CA VAL A 220 -18.83 2.05 2.19
C VAL A 220 -18.27 0.69 2.63
N VAL A 221 -17.09 0.35 2.14
CA VAL A 221 -16.42 -0.91 2.49
C VAL A 221 -15.80 -0.87 3.89
N MET A 222 -15.36 0.31 4.36
CA MET A 222 -14.67 0.43 5.66
C MET A 222 -15.61 0.25 6.85
N SER A 223 -16.87 0.68 6.77
CA SER A 223 -17.83 0.47 7.86
C SER A 223 -18.05 -1.01 8.17
N ASP A 224 -17.93 -1.87 7.16
CA ASP A 224 -18.15 -3.30 7.29
C ASP A 224 -16.87 -4.06 7.73
N LEU A 225 -15.70 -3.43 7.52
CA LEU A 225 -14.37 -3.98 7.85
C LEU A 225 -13.90 -3.65 9.27
N THR A 226 -14.42 -2.59 9.90
CA THR A 226 -14.10 -2.17 11.28
C THR A 226 -15.01 -2.79 12.33
#